data_AF-A0A1Z8L420-F1
#
_entry.id   AF-A0A1Z8L420-F1
#
_cell.length_a   1.000
_cell.length_b   1.000
_cell.length_c   1.000
_cell.angle_alpha   90.00
_cell.angle_beta   90.00
_cell.angle_gamma   90.00
#
_symmetry.space_group_name_H-M   'P 1'
#
loop_
_entity.id
_entity.type
_entity.pdbx_description
1 polymer ?
#
loop_
_entity_poly.entity_id
_entity_poly.type
_entity_poly.pdbx_seq_one_letter_code
_entity_poly.pdbx_strand_id
1 'polypeptide(L)'
;MTKFSITLALLNMLAFSNVKSLNIFEFSLIGVGVGLVYDQYYDSSLSKENTYQNKVDVVSRFENSRQINVNKNYFNNLPIQQKLMIIETLNYN
;
A
#
# COMPACT_ATOMS: atom_id res chain seq x y z
N MET A 1 10.53 34.41 25.24
CA MET A 1 9.20 33.82 24.91
C MET A 1 8.11 34.85 24.66
N THR A 2 8.00 35.91 25.47
CA THR A 2 6.96 36.96 25.33
C THR A 2 6.96 37.66 23.96
N LYS A 3 8.13 38.04 23.43
CA LYS A 3 8.23 38.69 22.10
C LYS A 3 7.72 37.81 20.94
N PHE A 4 8.00 36.51 21.00
CA PHE A 4 7.55 35.54 19.98
C PHE A 4 6.03 35.34 20.00
N SER A 5 5.46 35.27 21.21
CA SER A 5 4.01 35.19 21.39
C SER A 5 3.31 36.45 20.87
N ILE A 6 3.88 37.63 21.12
CA ILE A 6 3.34 38.91 20.60
C ILE A 6 3.42 38.95 19.07
N THR A 7 4.55 38.55 18.47
CA THR A 7 4.66 38.51 17.00
C THR A 7 3.69 37.51 16.37
N LEU A 8 3.48 36.36 17.00
CA LEU A 8 2.51 35.36 16.53
C LEU A 8 1.08 35.86 16.65
N ALA A 9 0.74 36.55 17.73
CA ALA A 9 -0.57 37.17 17.92
C ALA A 9 -0.83 38.27 16.89
N LEU A 10 0.17 39.11 16.61
CA LEU A 10 0.07 40.17 15.59
C LEU A 10 -0.11 39.60 14.18
N LEU A 11 0.62 38.52 13.85
CA LEU A 11 0.52 37.84 12.56
C LEU A 11 -0.87 37.24 12.35
N ASN A 12 -1.44 36.61 13.39
CA ASN A 12 -2.80 36.08 13.34
C ASN A 12 -3.83 37.21 13.17
N MET A 13 -3.71 38.31 13.92
CA MET A 13 -4.63 39.45 13.75
C MET A 13 -4.58 40.06 12.35
N LEU A 14 -3.39 40.19 11.76
CA LEU A 14 -3.25 40.68 10.38
C LEU A 14 -3.82 39.69 9.36
N ALA A 15 -3.58 38.39 9.54
CA ALA A 15 -4.10 37.34 8.66
C ALA A 15 -5.64 37.28 8.66
N PHE A 16 -6.29 37.55 9.80
CA PHE A 16 -7.74 37.53 9.93
C PHE A 16 -8.40 38.92 9.85
N SER A 17 -7.64 39.99 9.56
CA SER A 17 -8.17 41.36 9.49
C SER A 17 -9.13 41.59 8.31
N ASN A 18 -8.99 40.82 7.23
CA ASN A 18 -9.80 40.90 6.01
C ASN A 18 -10.62 39.63 5.77
N VAL A 19 -11.17 39.03 6.82
CA VAL A 19 -12.05 37.86 6.67
C VAL A 19 -13.41 38.35 6.20
N LYS A 20 -13.69 38.16 4.90
CA LYS A 20 -15.06 38.24 4.40
C LYS A 20 -15.85 37.11 5.08
N SER A 21 -17.02 37.43 5.64
CA SER A 21 -17.87 36.40 6.23
C SER A 21 -18.20 35.38 5.15
N LEU A 22 -17.95 34.10 5.42
CA LEU A 22 -18.34 33.05 4.51
C LEU A 22 -19.85 33.10 4.30
N ASN A 23 -20.27 33.08 3.04
CA ASN A 23 -21.67 32.93 2.69
C ASN A 23 -22.15 31.51 3.06
N ILE A 24 -23.44 31.33 3.31
CA ILE A 24 -24.09 30.03 3.55
C ILE A 24 -23.76 29.02 2.44
N PHE A 25 -23.64 29.49 1.20
CA PHE A 25 -23.19 28.65 0.08
C PHE A 25 -21.77 28.12 0.29
N GLU A 26 -20.82 28.96 0.71
CA GLU A 26 -19.44 28.55 0.94
C GLU A 26 -19.34 27.61 2.14
N PHE A 27 -20.12 27.86 3.20
CA PHE A 27 -20.26 26.93 4.32
C PHE A 27 -20.82 25.57 3.89
N SER A 28 -21.81 25.54 3.00
CA SER A 28 -22.35 24.28 2.49
C SER A 28 -21.32 23.51 1.65
N LEU A 29 -20.51 24.20 0.84
CA LEU A 29 -19.46 23.58 0.04
C LEU A 29 -18.36 22.99 0.93
N ILE A 30 -17.96 23.71 1.98
CA ILE A 30 -17.00 23.19 2.97
C ILE A 30 -17.61 21.99 3.70
N GLY A 31 -18.86 22.06 4.14
CA GLY A 31 -19.52 20.96 4.83
C GLY A 31 -19.61 19.69 3.97
N VAL A 32 -20.03 19.82 2.72
CA VAL A 32 -20.08 18.70 1.77
C VAL A 32 -18.68 18.18 1.46
N GLY A 33 -17.72 19.07 1.19
CA GLY A 33 -16.34 18.70 0.89
C GLY A 33 -15.66 17.94 2.03
N VAL A 34 -15.82 18.42 3.27
CA VAL A 34 -15.29 17.74 4.47
C VAL A 34 -15.96 16.38 4.67
N GLY A 35 -17.28 16.29 4.44
CA GLY A 35 -18.00 15.01 4.52
C GLY A 35 -17.50 13.98 3.50
N LEU A 36 -17.27 14.39 2.25
CA LEU A 36 -16.74 13.52 1.21
C LEU A 36 -15.31 13.06 1.49
N VAL A 37 -14.45 13.96 1.95
CA VAL A 37 -13.07 13.61 2.32
C VAL A 37 -13.04 12.69 3.53
N TYR A 38 -13.91 12.91 4.52
CA TYR A 38 -14.05 12.03 5.67
C TYR A 38 -14.49 10.64 5.23
N ASP A 39 -15.55 10.54 4.42
CA ASP A 39 -16.05 9.27 3.90
C ASP A 39 -14.97 8.52 3.11
N GLN A 40 -14.27 9.22 2.22
CA GLN A 40 -13.17 8.65 1.43
C GLN A 40 -11.97 8.22 2.29
N TYR A 41 -11.66 8.92 3.37
CA TYR A 41 -10.57 8.55 4.28
C TYR A 41 -10.85 7.21 4.98
N TYR A 42 -12.10 6.96 5.34
CA TYR A 42 -12.51 5.70 5.99
C TYR A 42 -12.98 4.64 5.01
N ASP A 43 -13.10 4.97 3.72
CA ASP A 43 -13.47 4.01 2.70
C ASP A 43 -12.36 2.96 2.50
N SER A 44 -12.62 1.78 3.04
CA SER A 44 -11.76 0.60 2.93
C SER A 44 -12.12 -0.25 1.70
N SER A 45 -12.96 0.25 0.79
CA SER A 45 -13.40 -0.47 -0.41
C SER A 45 -12.24 -0.97 -1.27
N LEU A 46 -11.14 -0.20 -1.32
CA LEU A 46 -9.91 -0.55 -2.04
C LEU A 46 -8.98 -1.47 -1.25
N SER A 47 -9.14 -1.59 0.07
CA SER A 47 -8.38 -2.55 0.90
C SER A 47 -9.01 -3.94 0.93
N LYS A 48 -10.21 -4.09 0.34
CA LYS A 48 -10.86 -5.38 0.19
C LYS A 48 -10.11 -6.16 -0.87
N GLU A 49 -9.37 -7.17 -0.42
CA GLU A 49 -8.67 -8.12 -1.27
C GLU A 49 -9.55 -8.54 -2.45
N ASN A 50 -9.10 -8.22 -3.67
CA ASN A 50 -9.84 -8.56 -4.86
C ASN A 50 -9.81 -10.09 -5.03
N THR A 51 -10.93 -10.71 -5.38
CA THR A 51 -11.01 -12.16 -5.64
C THR A 51 -9.97 -12.63 -6.66
N TYR A 52 -9.57 -11.75 -7.59
CA TYR A 52 -8.47 -12.00 -8.52
C TYR A 52 -7.10 -12.08 -7.82
N GLN A 53 -6.80 -11.16 -6.91
CA GLN A 53 -5.55 -11.17 -6.14
C GLN A 53 -5.45 -12.44 -5.28
N ASN A 54 -6.55 -12.86 -4.66
CA ASN A 54 -6.58 -14.10 -3.88
C ASN A 54 -6.34 -15.34 -4.76
N LYS A 55 -6.93 -15.41 -5.96
CA LYS A 55 -6.66 -16.50 -6.92
C LYS A 55 -5.19 -16.55 -7.33
N VAL A 56 -4.59 -15.40 -7.64
CA VAL A 56 -3.17 -15.30 -7.99
C VAL A 56 -2.28 -15.72 -6.82
N ASP A 57 -2.62 -15.30 -5.59
CA ASP A 57 -1.88 -15.68 -4.38
C ASP A 57 -1.93 -17.20 -4.16
N VAL A 58 -3.11 -17.82 -4.23
CA VAL A 58 -3.27 -19.28 -4.11
C VAL A 58 -2.46 -20.03 -5.16
N VAL A 59 -2.50 -19.60 -6.43
CA VAL A 59 -1.70 -20.21 -7.51
C VAL A 59 -0.21 -20.03 -7.24
N SER A 60 0.22 -18.83 -6.82
CA SER A 60 1.63 -18.55 -6.53
C SER A 60 2.16 -19.40 -5.37
N ARG A 61 1.36 -19.60 -4.33
CA ARG A 61 1.69 -20.48 -3.20
C ARG A 61 1.79 -21.93 -3.63
N PHE A 62 0.89 -22.39 -4.50
CA PHE A 62 0.95 -23.73 -5.06
C PHE A 62 2.22 -23.94 -5.90
N GLU A 63 2.55 -23.02 -6.81
CA GLU A 63 3.78 -23.10 -7.61
C GLU A 63 5.04 -23.06 -6.74
N ASN A 64 5.10 -22.15 -5.76
CA ASN A 64 6.22 -22.07 -4.82
C ASN A 64 6.37 -23.35 -3.97
N SER A 65 5.26 -23.99 -3.61
CA SER A 65 5.29 -25.25 -2.85
C SER A 65 5.84 -26.44 -3.66
N ARG A 66 5.74 -26.38 -5.00
CA ARG A 66 6.30 -27.40 -5.91
C ARG A 66 7.75 -27.14 -6.28
N GLN A 67 8.33 -26.00 -5.91
CA GLN A 67 9.73 -25.71 -6.19
C GLN A 67 10.65 -26.58 -5.32
N ILE A 68 11.26 -27.59 -5.93
CA ILE A 68 12.31 -28.38 -5.31
C ILE A 68 13.61 -27.59 -5.41
N ASN A 69 14.04 -27.00 -4.29
CA ASN A 69 15.26 -26.22 -4.23
C ASN A 69 16.48 -27.16 -4.13
N VAL A 70 17.01 -27.57 -5.28
CA VAL A 70 18.23 -28.39 -5.32
C VAL A 70 19.45 -27.49 -5.14
N ASN A 71 20.22 -27.73 -4.08
CA ASN A 71 21.46 -26.99 -3.85
C ASN A 71 22.41 -27.14 -5.05
N LYS A 72 22.77 -26.01 -5.68
CA LYS A 72 23.60 -25.97 -6.89
C LYS A 72 24.98 -26.61 -6.71
N ASN A 73 25.57 -26.46 -5.52
CA ASN A 73 26.87 -27.07 -5.20
C ASN A 73 26.75 -28.59 -5.06
N TYR A 74 25.65 -29.06 -4.46
CA TYR A 74 25.34 -30.49 -4.40
C TYR A 74 25.13 -31.04 -5.81
N PHE A 75 24.27 -30.43 -6.62
CA PHE A 75 23.98 -30.87 -7.98
C PHE A 75 25.23 -30.95 -8.86
N ASN A 76 26.10 -29.95 -8.80
CA ASN A 76 27.32 -29.91 -9.62
C ASN A 76 28.34 -31.00 -9.25
N ASN A 77 28.36 -31.43 -7.99
CA ASN A 77 29.27 -32.46 -7.50
C ASN A 77 28.78 -33.90 -7.73
N LEU A 78 27.57 -34.09 -8.26
CA LEU A 78 27.04 -35.42 -8.55
C LEU A 78 27.62 -36.03 -9.84
N PRO A 79 27.75 -37.37 -9.90
CA PRO A 79 27.98 -38.11 -11.14
C PRO A 79 26.90 -37.83 -12.19
N ILE A 80 27.25 -37.95 -13.47
CA ILE A 80 26.36 -37.62 -14.60
C ILE A 80 25.03 -38.38 -14.54
N GLN A 81 25.02 -39.65 -14.12
CA GLN A 81 23.80 -40.45 -14.05
C GLN A 81 22.81 -39.91 -13.00
N GLN A 82 23.32 -39.45 -11.85
CA GLN A 82 22.49 -38.90 -10.79
C GLN A 82 21.96 -37.50 -11.16
N LYS A 83 22.74 -36.71 -11.90
CA LYS A 83 22.29 -35.44 -12.47
C LYS A 83 21.11 -35.64 -13.43
N LEU A 84 21.23 -36.60 -14.34
CA LEU A 84 20.17 -36.92 -15.31
C LEU A 84 18.89 -37.40 -14.63
N MET A 85 19.01 -38.26 -13.61
CA MET A 85 17.88 -38.75 -12.82
C MET A 85 17.13 -37.62 -12.10
N ILE A 86 17.87 -36.66 -11.51
CA ILE A 86 17.26 -35.49 -10.85
C ILE A 86 16.54 -34.62 -11.89
N ILE A 87 17.16 -34.35 -13.05
CA ILE A 87 16.52 -33.57 -14.12
C ILE A 87 15.24 -34.27 -14.61
N GLU A 88 15.28 -35.58 -14.83
CA GLU A 88 14.10 -36.36 -15.26
C GLU A 88 12.98 -36.28 -14.22
N THR A 89 13.32 -36.43 -12.94
CA THR A 89 12.36 -36.31 -11.82
C THR A 89 11.77 -34.90 -11.72
N LEU A 90 12.55 -33.86 -12.03
CA LEU A 90 12.08 -32.46 -12.07
C LEU A 90 11.22 -32.15 -13.31
N ASN A 91 11.42 -32.88 -14.41
CA ASN A 91 10.72 -32.64 -15.68
C ASN A 91 9.39 -33.42 -15.78
N TYR A 92 9.21 -34.46 -14.95
CA TYR A 92 8.00 -35.30 -14.90
C TYR A 92 7.00 -34.93 -13.78
N ASN A 93 7.38 -34.04 -12.85
CA ASN A 93 6.50 -33.46 -11.82
C ASN A 93 6.00 -32.07 -12.25
#